data_AF-A0A520JH58-F1
#
_entry.id   AF-A0A520JH58-F1
#
_cell.length_a   1.000
_cell.length_b   1.000
_cell.length_c   1.000
_cell.angle_alpha   90.00
_cell.angle_beta   90.00
_cell.angle_gamma   90.00
#
_symmetry.space_group_name_H-M   'P 1'
#
loop_
_entity.id
_entity.type
_entity.pdbx_description
1 polymer ?
#
loop_
_entity_poly.entity_id
_entity_poly.type
_entity_poly.pdbx_seq_one_letter_code
_entity_poly.pdbx_strand_id
1 'polypeptide(L)'
;MAIQIRTSLAEPETGDTFVPHRPTARPAKVEGGKRFKLVSDYAPAGDQPTAIAELVSAIGEGEKDQVLLGVTGSGKTFTMASVIERVQRPALILAPNKILAAQLYGEMKSFFPDNAVEYFVSYYDYYQPEAYVARSDTYIEKESSTNESIDRMRHSATRALLERDDVIIVASVSCLYGIGSVETYSAMIFDLKKGTTVDQREIVRKLVALQYKRNDAAFQRG
;
A
#
# COMPACT_ATOMS: atom_id res chain seq x y z
N MET A 1 4.12 -13.90 28.76
CA MET A 1 5.39 -13.89 28.01
C MET A 1 6.23 -12.75 28.55
N ALA A 2 7.44 -13.02 29.02
CA ALA A 2 8.34 -11.98 29.53
C ALA A 2 8.98 -11.22 28.34
N ILE A 3 9.10 -9.90 28.45
CA ILE A 3 9.77 -9.06 27.45
C ILE A 3 11.27 -9.36 27.53
N GLN A 4 11.85 -9.91 26.47
CA GLN A 4 13.31 -10.09 26.33
C GLN A 4 13.90 -8.90 25.58
N ILE A 5 14.77 -8.13 26.24
CA ILE A 5 15.57 -7.09 25.60
C ILE A 5 16.81 -7.77 25.01
N ARG A 6 16.97 -7.74 23.67
CA ARG A 6 18.09 -8.37 22.94
C ARG A 6 19.17 -7.34 22.63
N THR A 7 20.43 -7.72 22.82
CA THR A 7 21.60 -6.83 22.70
C THR A 7 22.60 -7.26 21.61
N SER A 8 22.27 -8.23 20.76
CA SER A 8 23.15 -8.71 19.68
C SER A 8 22.42 -8.84 18.33
N LEU A 9 23.18 -8.72 17.24
CA LEU A 9 22.75 -8.85 15.83
C LEU A 9 22.64 -10.31 15.36
N ALA A 10 22.63 -11.29 16.27
CA ALA A 10 22.35 -12.67 15.87
C ALA A 10 20.96 -12.69 15.25
N GLU A 11 20.88 -12.98 13.95
CA GLU A 11 19.63 -13.03 13.20
C GLU A 11 18.60 -13.83 14.01
N PRO A 12 17.34 -13.37 14.12
CA PRO A 12 16.33 -14.26 14.64
C PRO A 12 16.38 -15.52 13.77
N GLU A 13 16.27 -16.70 14.39
CA GLU A 13 15.78 -17.87 13.68
C GLU A 13 14.40 -17.46 13.13
N THR A 14 14.37 -16.86 11.94
CA THR A 14 13.23 -16.98 11.05
C THR A 14 13.27 -18.43 10.64
N GLY A 15 12.81 -19.31 11.54
CA GLY A 15 12.68 -20.71 11.21
C GLY A 15 11.91 -20.82 9.90
N ASP A 16 12.27 -21.80 9.07
CA ASP A 16 11.63 -22.13 7.79
C ASP A 16 10.10 -22.37 7.88
N THR A 17 9.52 -22.19 9.06
CA THR A 17 8.13 -22.41 9.46
C THR A 17 7.21 -21.19 9.39
N PHE A 18 7.71 -19.97 9.11
CA PHE A 18 6.79 -18.83 8.95
C PHE A 18 6.05 -18.91 7.62
N VAL A 19 4.81 -19.40 7.66
CA VAL A 19 3.87 -19.31 6.54
C VAL A 19 2.95 -18.11 6.80
N PRO A 20 3.00 -17.04 5.99
CA PRO A 20 2.09 -15.92 6.16
C PRO A 20 0.65 -16.39 6.00
N HIS A 21 -0.24 -15.97 6.91
CA HIS A 21 -1.66 -16.27 6.81
C HIS A 21 -2.19 -15.83 5.45
N ARG A 22 -2.77 -16.78 4.70
CA ARG A 22 -3.46 -16.52 3.45
C ARG A 22 -4.94 -16.78 3.68
N PRO A 23 -5.82 -15.79 3.46
CA PRO A 23 -7.25 -15.99 3.58
C PRO A 23 -7.67 -17.18 2.71
N THR A 24 -8.46 -18.10 3.26
CA THR A 24 -8.93 -19.30 2.54
C THR A 24 -9.85 -18.96 1.37
N ALA A 25 -10.52 -17.80 1.43
CA ALA A 25 -11.26 -17.23 0.32
C ALA A 25 -11.01 -15.71 0.25
N ARG A 26 -10.60 -15.22 -0.91
CA ARG A 26 -10.65 -13.78 -1.21
C ARG A 26 -11.99 -13.48 -1.87
N PRO A 27 -12.72 -12.43 -1.44
CA PRO A 27 -13.93 -12.02 -2.14
C PRO A 27 -13.59 -11.69 -3.60
N ALA A 28 -14.57 -11.89 -4.48
CA ALA A 28 -14.43 -11.49 -5.87
C ALA A 28 -14.20 -9.98 -5.94
N LYS A 29 -13.20 -9.57 -6.72
CA LYS A 29 -12.86 -8.16 -6.92
C LYS A 29 -13.98 -7.47 -7.67
N VAL A 30 -14.62 -6.48 -7.04
CA VAL A 30 -15.77 -5.74 -7.61
C VAL A 30 -15.41 -5.02 -8.91
N GLU A 31 -14.16 -4.56 -9.02
CA GLU A 31 -13.58 -3.90 -10.20
C GLU A 31 -12.40 -4.71 -10.80
N GLY A 32 -12.43 -6.03 -10.67
CA GLY A 32 -11.41 -6.93 -11.22
C GLY A 32 -11.35 -6.94 -12.76
N GLY A 33 -10.28 -7.51 -13.31
CA GLY A 33 -10.08 -7.67 -14.75
C GLY A 33 -9.61 -6.41 -15.51
N LYS A 34 -9.41 -5.29 -14.80
CA LYS A 34 -8.76 -4.09 -15.37
C LYS A 34 -7.27 -4.35 -15.58
N ARG A 35 -6.76 -3.92 -16.74
CA ARG A 35 -5.36 -4.08 -17.14
C ARG A 35 -4.57 -2.80 -16.89
N PHE A 36 -3.29 -2.93 -16.56
CA PHE A 36 -2.37 -1.80 -16.59
C PHE A 36 -2.22 -1.27 -18.01
N LYS A 37 -2.25 0.05 -18.14
CA LYS A 37 -2.09 0.76 -19.41
C LYS A 37 -1.13 1.93 -19.19
N LEU A 38 0.09 1.78 -19.71
CA LEU A 38 1.11 2.82 -19.67
C LEU A 38 0.75 3.91 -20.67
N VAL A 39 0.69 5.15 -20.21
CA VAL A 39 0.49 6.34 -21.02
C VAL A 39 1.75 7.19 -20.93
N SER A 40 2.42 7.36 -22.07
CA SER A 40 3.63 8.17 -22.17
C SER A 40 3.88 8.61 -23.60
N ASP A 41 4.44 9.81 -23.78
CA ASP A 41 4.96 10.27 -25.07
C ASP A 41 6.33 9.67 -25.39
N TYR A 42 6.95 8.97 -24.43
CA TYR A 42 8.25 8.34 -24.57
C TYR A 42 8.11 6.89 -25.01
N ALA A 43 9.00 6.45 -25.90
CA ALA A 43 9.23 5.04 -26.18
C ALA A 43 10.52 4.58 -25.46
N PRO A 44 10.62 3.30 -25.06
CA PRO A 44 11.86 2.75 -24.52
C PRO A 44 13.04 2.99 -25.47
N ALA A 45 14.13 3.56 -24.95
CA ALA A 45 15.29 3.95 -25.74
C ALA A 45 16.61 3.60 -25.02
N GLY A 46 17.72 3.61 -25.77
CA GLY A 46 19.02 3.17 -25.25
C GLY A 46 18.97 1.72 -24.80
N ASP A 47 19.43 1.45 -23.57
CA ASP A 47 19.46 0.09 -22.99
C ASP A 47 18.11 -0.35 -22.39
N GLN A 48 17.12 0.53 -22.32
CA GLN A 48 15.81 0.22 -21.71
C GLN A 48 15.08 -0.96 -22.39
N PRO A 49 15.00 -1.06 -23.74
CA PRO A 49 14.28 -2.17 -24.38
C PRO A 49 14.81 -3.55 -23.95
N THR A 50 16.13 -3.69 -23.90
CA THR A 50 16.82 -4.92 -23.48
C THR A 50 16.56 -5.21 -22.00
N ALA A 51 16.78 -4.23 -21.13
CA ALA A 51 16.54 -4.40 -19.69
C ALA A 51 15.09 -4.77 -19.37
N ILE A 52 14.10 -4.17 -20.05
CA ILE A 52 12.69 -4.52 -19.87
C ILE A 52 12.43 -5.96 -20.34
N ALA A 53 12.99 -6.37 -21.48
CA ALA A 53 12.80 -7.72 -22.00
C ALA A 53 13.38 -8.79 -21.06
N GLU A 54 14.59 -8.57 -20.55
CA GLU A 54 15.26 -9.48 -19.59
C GLU A 54 14.47 -9.60 -18.29
N LEU A 55 14.09 -8.48 -17.67
CA LEU A 55 13.32 -8.48 -16.42
C LEU A 55 11.97 -9.20 -16.60
N VAL A 56 11.28 -8.96 -17.71
CA VAL A 56 9.99 -9.61 -17.99
C VAL A 56 10.15 -11.11 -18.22
N SER A 57 11.19 -11.54 -18.96
CA SER A 57 11.46 -12.97 -19.18
C SER A 57 11.74 -13.69 -17.87
N ALA A 58 12.66 -13.14 -17.05
CA ALA A 58 13.03 -13.72 -15.77
C ALA A 58 11.82 -13.80 -14.80
N ILE A 59 10.95 -12.78 -14.79
CA ILE A 59 9.68 -12.85 -14.03
C ILE A 59 8.80 -14.01 -14.53
N GLY A 60 8.70 -14.21 -15.85
CA GLY A 60 7.94 -15.30 -16.46
C GLY A 60 8.51 -16.69 -16.18
N GLU A 61 9.84 -16.79 -16.02
CA GLU A 61 10.56 -18.00 -15.64
C GLU A 61 10.45 -18.33 -14.14
N GLY A 62 9.88 -17.42 -13.34
CA GLY A 62 9.66 -17.61 -11.91
C GLY A 62 10.81 -17.10 -11.03
N GLU A 63 11.75 -16.35 -11.59
CA GLU A 63 12.85 -15.73 -10.86
C GLU A 63 12.30 -14.74 -9.82
N LYS A 64 12.69 -14.94 -8.55
CA LYS A 64 12.15 -14.18 -7.42
C LYS A 64 12.88 -12.86 -7.21
N ASP A 65 14.20 -12.86 -7.34
CA ASP A 65 15.07 -11.75 -6.99
C ASP A 65 15.84 -11.28 -8.22
N GLN A 66 15.71 -10.00 -8.56
CA GLN A 66 16.33 -9.41 -9.75
C GLN A 66 16.85 -8.02 -9.43
N VAL A 67 17.96 -7.63 -10.05
CA VAL A 67 18.62 -6.34 -9.82
C VAL A 67 18.73 -5.57 -11.14
N LEU A 68 18.06 -4.43 -11.23
CA LEU A 68 18.24 -3.47 -12.32
C LEU A 68 19.40 -2.52 -12.00
N LEU A 69 20.58 -2.78 -12.57
CA LEU A 69 21.74 -1.90 -12.43
C LEU A 69 21.64 -0.71 -13.39
N GLY A 70 20.90 0.32 -12.99
CA GLY A 70 20.70 1.53 -13.80
C GLY A 70 21.46 2.76 -13.28
N VAL A 71 22.23 3.41 -14.14
CA VAL A 71 22.88 4.69 -13.83
C VAL A 71 21.84 5.80 -13.54
N THR A 72 22.24 6.87 -12.85
CA THR A 72 21.36 8.02 -12.61
C THR A 72 20.96 8.68 -13.94
N GLY A 73 19.69 9.03 -14.08
CA GLY A 73 19.17 9.63 -15.31
C GLY A 73 18.80 8.64 -16.43
N SER A 74 19.03 7.33 -16.28
CA SER A 74 18.70 6.33 -17.30
C SER A 74 17.20 6.02 -17.47
N GLY A 75 16.31 6.71 -16.74
CA GLY A 75 14.86 6.45 -16.80
C GLY A 75 14.42 5.16 -16.11
N LYS A 76 14.99 4.86 -14.92
CA LYS A 76 14.63 3.66 -14.13
C LYS A 76 13.14 3.55 -13.83
N THR A 77 12.47 4.66 -13.47
CA THR A 77 11.02 4.63 -13.20
C THR A 77 10.24 4.19 -14.43
N PHE A 78 10.54 4.74 -15.60
CA PHE A 78 9.88 4.37 -16.86
C PHE A 78 10.15 2.92 -17.26
N THR A 79 11.39 2.45 -17.03
CA THR A 79 11.76 1.03 -17.22
C THR A 79 10.87 0.14 -16.37
N MET A 80 10.73 0.44 -15.07
CA MET A 80 9.88 -0.34 -14.17
C MET A 80 8.39 -0.22 -14.47
N ALA A 81 7.91 0.95 -14.91
CA ALA A 81 6.54 1.13 -15.38
C ALA A 81 6.25 0.22 -16.58
N SER A 82 7.16 0.16 -17.55
CA SER A 82 7.05 -0.75 -18.70
C SER A 82 7.04 -2.22 -18.28
N VAL A 83 7.84 -2.60 -17.29
CA VAL A 83 7.83 -3.95 -16.72
C VAL A 83 6.46 -4.25 -16.10
N ILE A 84 5.94 -3.37 -15.25
CA ILE A 84 4.62 -3.52 -14.59
C ILE A 84 3.51 -3.70 -15.63
N GLU A 85 3.51 -2.88 -16.68
CA GLU A 85 2.55 -3.00 -17.78
C GLU A 85 2.67 -4.36 -18.49
N ARG A 86 3.87 -4.84 -18.79
CA ARG A 86 4.04 -6.12 -19.52
C ARG A 86 3.63 -7.32 -18.67
N VAL A 87 3.94 -7.32 -17.38
CA VAL A 87 3.66 -8.46 -16.49
C VAL A 87 2.22 -8.47 -15.96
N GLN A 88 1.52 -7.35 -15.98
CA GLN A 88 0.12 -7.23 -15.55
C GLN A 88 -0.13 -7.74 -14.11
N ARG A 89 0.79 -7.43 -13.19
CA ARG A 89 0.71 -7.85 -11.78
C ARG A 89 0.63 -6.62 -10.87
N PRO A 90 -0.19 -6.63 -9.80
CA PRO A 90 -0.15 -5.59 -8.79
C PRO A 90 1.28 -5.41 -8.27
N ALA A 91 1.69 -4.16 -8.06
CA ALA A 91 3.06 -3.82 -7.70
C ALA A 91 3.12 -3.00 -6.39
N LEU A 92 4.11 -3.32 -5.55
CA LEU A 92 4.47 -2.54 -4.38
C LEU A 92 5.86 -1.94 -4.61
N ILE A 93 5.95 -0.61 -4.58
CA ILE A 93 7.20 0.14 -4.73
C ILE A 93 7.60 0.67 -3.36
N LEU A 94 8.72 0.17 -2.82
CA LEU A 94 9.25 0.61 -1.54
C LEU A 94 10.24 1.76 -1.74
N ALA A 95 9.96 2.89 -1.10
CA ALA A 95 10.85 4.03 -1.06
C ALA A 95 11.41 4.22 0.37
N PRO A 96 12.70 4.58 0.52
CA PRO A 96 13.36 4.73 1.81
C PRO A 96 12.92 5.97 2.58
N ASN A 97 12.30 6.95 1.92
CA ASN A 97 11.84 8.18 2.55
C ASN A 97 10.57 8.73 1.86
N LYS A 98 9.85 9.62 2.56
CA LYS A 98 8.58 10.21 2.08
C LYS A 98 8.75 11.08 0.83
N ILE A 99 9.91 11.71 0.65
CA ILE A 99 10.16 12.62 -0.50
C ILE A 99 10.25 11.81 -1.79
N LEU A 100 11.09 10.77 -1.82
CA LEU A 100 11.21 9.90 -2.98
C LEU A 100 9.91 9.11 -3.21
N ALA A 101 9.21 8.71 -2.15
CA ALA A 101 7.90 8.07 -2.27
C ALA A 101 6.89 8.99 -2.99
N ALA A 102 6.84 10.28 -2.63
CA ALA A 102 5.95 11.24 -3.28
C ALA A 102 6.33 11.48 -4.75
N GLN A 103 7.63 11.55 -5.07
CA GLN A 103 8.12 11.67 -6.45
C GLN A 103 7.69 10.46 -7.29
N LEU A 104 7.97 9.25 -6.81
CA LEU A 104 7.61 8.01 -7.49
C LEU A 104 6.09 7.86 -7.64
N TYR A 105 5.32 8.27 -6.62
CA TYR A 105 3.86 8.32 -6.71
C TYR A 105 3.40 9.25 -7.83
N GLY A 106 3.95 10.46 -7.91
CA GLY A 106 3.65 11.42 -8.98
C GLY A 106 3.98 10.87 -10.37
N GLU A 107 5.20 10.34 -10.56
CA GLU A 107 5.65 9.74 -11.81
C GLU A 107 4.75 8.57 -12.22
N MET A 108 4.48 7.63 -11.31
CA MET A 108 3.61 6.48 -11.59
C MET A 108 2.17 6.92 -11.89
N LYS A 109 1.66 7.96 -11.22
CA LYS A 109 0.31 8.48 -11.49
C LYS A 109 0.22 9.10 -12.89
N SER A 110 1.28 9.77 -13.34
CA SER A 110 1.39 10.28 -14.71
C SER A 110 1.49 9.16 -15.74
N PHE A 111 2.22 8.09 -15.45
CA PHE A 111 2.35 6.92 -16.33
C PHE A 111 1.10 6.05 -16.39
N PHE A 112 0.30 5.98 -15.33
CA PHE A 112 -0.88 5.13 -15.24
C PHE A 112 -2.12 5.93 -14.80
N PRO A 113 -2.58 6.92 -15.59
CA PRO A 113 -3.69 7.80 -15.22
C PRO A 113 -5.03 7.04 -15.11
N ASP A 114 -5.16 5.93 -15.85
CA ASP A 114 -6.37 5.11 -15.92
C ASP A 114 -6.38 3.97 -14.85
N ASN A 115 -5.28 3.78 -14.12
CA ASN A 115 -5.13 2.69 -13.13
C ASN A 115 -5.05 3.21 -11.68
N ALA A 116 -5.15 2.28 -10.72
CA ALA A 116 -5.11 2.60 -9.29
C ALA A 116 -3.65 2.73 -8.80
N VAL A 117 -3.08 3.92 -9.00
CA VAL A 117 -1.83 4.32 -8.34
C VAL A 117 -2.16 4.96 -7.01
N GLU A 118 -1.64 4.36 -5.94
CA GLU A 118 -1.98 4.61 -4.54
C GLU A 118 -0.73 4.94 -3.71
N TYR A 119 -0.93 5.64 -2.59
CA TYR A 119 0.15 6.12 -1.72
C TYR A 119 -0.01 5.62 -0.30
N PHE A 120 1.03 4.96 0.24
CA PHE A 120 0.98 4.33 1.56
C PHE A 120 2.22 4.65 2.42
N VAL A 121 2.15 5.77 3.13
CA VAL A 121 3.19 6.19 4.08
C VAL A 121 2.59 6.42 5.47
N SER A 122 3.44 6.67 6.47
CA SER A 122 2.97 7.08 7.80
C SER A 122 2.10 8.33 7.69
N TYR A 123 0.89 8.24 8.23
CA TYR A 123 -0.05 9.36 8.33
C TYR A 123 0.26 10.29 9.49
N TYR A 124 1.33 10.04 10.27
CA TYR A 124 1.78 11.01 11.26
C TYR A 124 2.65 12.09 10.60
N ASP A 125 2.26 13.35 10.80
CA ASP A 125 3.09 14.51 10.49
C ASP A 125 4.18 14.67 11.57
N TYR A 126 3.81 14.43 12.82
CA TYR A 126 4.72 14.35 13.96
C TYR A 126 4.39 13.11 14.80
N TYR A 127 5.43 12.41 15.26
CA TYR A 127 5.27 11.24 16.10
C TYR A 127 6.43 11.12 17.09
N GLN A 128 6.11 11.19 18.37
CA GLN A 128 6.97 10.85 19.48
C GLN A 128 6.46 9.53 20.08
N PRO A 129 7.28 8.45 20.04
CA PRO A 129 6.91 7.21 20.70
C PRO A 129 6.91 7.40 22.22
N GLU A 130 6.06 6.63 22.89
CA GLU A 130 6.19 6.44 24.33
C GLU A 130 7.51 5.74 24.65
N ALA A 131 8.26 6.27 25.61
CA ALA A 131 9.54 5.71 26.01
C ALA A 131 9.85 5.97 27.47
N TYR A 132 10.63 5.10 28.08
CA TYR A 132 11.21 5.32 29.41
C TYR A 132 12.73 5.32 29.31
N VAL A 133 13.35 6.43 29.75
CA VAL A 133 14.80 6.64 29.72
C VAL A 133 15.36 6.37 31.12
N ALA A 134 15.82 5.14 31.33
CA ALA A 134 16.27 4.66 32.65
C ALA A 134 17.43 5.49 33.25
N ARG A 135 18.34 6.02 32.41
CA ARG A 135 19.49 6.80 32.89
C ARG A 135 19.09 8.08 33.61
N SER A 136 18.00 8.71 33.17
CA SER A 136 17.51 9.98 33.72
C SER A 136 16.20 9.81 34.48
N ASP A 137 15.75 8.57 34.70
CA ASP A 137 14.46 8.23 35.29
C ASP A 137 13.31 9.05 34.68
N THR A 138 13.30 9.17 33.35
CA THR A 138 12.37 10.05 32.63
C THR A 138 11.40 9.21 31.81
N TYR A 139 10.11 9.39 32.06
CA TYR A 139 9.06 8.90 31.19
C TYR A 139 8.73 9.96 30.12
N ILE A 140 8.72 9.54 28.86
CA ILE A 140 8.37 10.34 27.70
C ILE A 140 7.01 9.85 27.22
N GLU A 141 6.00 10.71 27.36
CA GLU A 141 4.65 10.43 26.89
C GLU A 141 4.59 10.35 25.37
N LYS A 142 3.65 9.54 24.88
CA LYS A 142 3.29 9.50 23.47
C LYS A 142 2.67 10.83 23.07
N GLU A 143 3.22 11.44 22.03
CA GLU A 143 2.64 12.61 21.40
C GLU A 143 2.63 12.41 19.88
N SER A 144 1.52 12.77 19.22
CA SER A 144 1.44 12.59 17.77
C SER A 144 0.45 13.55 17.13
N SER A 145 0.76 13.97 15.91
CA SER A 145 -0.13 14.72 15.03
C SER A 145 -0.37 13.94 13.74
N THR A 146 -1.64 13.85 13.33
CA THR A 146 -2.08 13.04 12.19
C THR A 146 -2.47 13.90 11.00
N ASN A 147 -2.13 13.42 9.81
CA ASN A 147 -2.50 14.00 8.54
C ASN A 147 -3.68 13.24 7.93
N GLU A 148 -4.85 13.86 7.94
CA GLU A 148 -6.08 13.23 7.44
C GLU A 148 -6.03 12.92 5.94
N SER A 149 -5.27 13.71 5.16
CA SER A 149 -5.14 13.47 3.72
C SER A 149 -4.35 12.19 3.44
N ILE A 150 -3.26 11.96 4.19
CA ILE A 150 -2.47 10.73 4.07
C ILE A 150 -3.24 9.54 4.62
N ASP A 151 -3.97 9.69 5.72
CA ASP A 151 -4.85 8.64 6.23
C ASP A 151 -5.89 8.20 5.18
N ARG A 152 -6.52 9.17 4.50
CA ARG A 152 -7.42 8.90 3.37
C ARG A 152 -6.74 8.12 2.25
N MET A 153 -5.52 8.48 1.87
CA MET A 153 -4.77 7.77 0.84
C MET A 153 -4.44 6.33 1.26
N ARG A 154 -4.16 6.07 2.54
CA ARG A 154 -3.96 4.70 3.06
C ARG A 154 -5.22 3.84 2.97
N HIS A 155 -6.38 4.43 3.30
CA HIS A 155 -7.67 3.77 3.12
C HIS A 155 -7.95 3.49 1.64
N SER A 156 -7.63 4.43 0.75
CA SER A 156 -7.72 4.24 -0.71
C SER A 156 -6.85 3.06 -1.16
N ALA A 157 -5.59 3.00 -0.72
CA ALA A 157 -4.64 1.94 -1.09
C ALA A 157 -5.12 0.53 -0.69
N THR A 158 -5.59 0.39 0.55
CA THR A 158 -6.09 -0.89 1.06
C THR A 158 -7.36 -1.32 0.35
N ARG A 159 -8.29 -0.39 0.11
CA ARG A 159 -9.51 -0.63 -0.65
C ARG A 159 -9.21 -1.04 -2.10
N ALA A 160 -8.34 -0.30 -2.79
CA ALA A 160 -7.98 -0.57 -4.18
C ALA A 160 -7.41 -1.98 -4.33
N LEU A 161 -6.56 -2.43 -3.39
CA LEU A 161 -6.00 -3.78 -3.40
C LEU A 161 -7.07 -4.89 -3.30
N LEU A 162 -8.16 -4.63 -2.57
CA LEU A 162 -9.29 -5.56 -2.41
C LEU A 162 -10.27 -5.50 -3.59
N GLU A 163 -10.40 -4.36 -4.27
CA GLU A 163 -11.40 -4.15 -5.31
C GLU A 163 -10.87 -4.31 -6.74
N ARG A 164 -9.57 -4.16 -6.98
CA ARG A 164 -8.96 -4.03 -8.33
C ARG A 164 -7.71 -4.89 -8.53
N ASP A 165 -7.41 -5.22 -9.78
CA ASP A 165 -6.19 -5.94 -10.18
C ASP A 165 -5.06 -5.03 -10.64
N ASP A 166 -5.39 -3.83 -11.13
CA ASP A 166 -4.47 -2.84 -11.68
C ASP A 166 -3.99 -1.84 -10.62
N VAL A 167 -3.38 -2.35 -9.54
CA VAL A 167 -2.97 -1.54 -8.38
C VAL A 167 -1.44 -1.41 -8.28
N ILE A 168 -0.95 -0.18 -8.22
CA ILE A 168 0.43 0.16 -7.85
C ILE A 168 0.40 0.91 -6.53
N ILE A 169 1.06 0.40 -5.50
CA ILE A 169 1.19 1.09 -4.21
C ILE A 169 2.61 1.59 -4.08
N VAL A 170 2.78 2.91 -3.95
CA VAL A 170 4.07 3.51 -3.56
C VAL A 170 4.07 3.71 -2.06
N ALA A 171 4.98 3.02 -1.37
CA ALA A 171 4.98 2.93 0.09
C ALA A 171 6.33 3.25 0.71
N SER A 172 6.29 3.70 1.97
CA SER A 172 7.46 3.65 2.85
C SER A 172 7.47 2.34 3.65
N VAL A 173 8.43 2.18 4.56
CA VAL A 173 8.47 1.09 5.56
C VAL A 173 7.17 0.95 6.37
N SER A 174 6.27 1.94 6.32
CA SER A 174 4.94 1.83 6.92
C SER A 174 4.14 0.61 6.45
N CYS A 175 4.40 0.05 5.27
CA CYS A 175 3.74 -1.17 4.78
C CYS A 175 4.14 -2.44 5.54
N LEU A 176 5.18 -2.39 6.36
CA LEU A 176 5.63 -3.50 7.22
C LEU A 176 5.03 -3.40 8.63
N TYR A 177 4.37 -2.29 8.97
CA TYR A 177 3.70 -2.11 10.25
C TYR A 177 2.31 -2.74 10.24
N GLY A 178 1.87 -3.19 11.40
CA GLY A 178 0.59 -3.86 11.58
C GLY A 178 -0.60 -3.03 11.09
N ILE A 179 -1.46 -3.68 10.31
CA ILE A 179 -2.78 -3.22 9.93
C ILE A 179 -3.79 -4.34 10.24
N GLY A 180 -5.07 -4.02 10.37
CA GLY A 180 -6.12 -5.02 10.59
C GLY A 180 -6.11 -6.12 9.53
N SER A 181 -6.64 -7.30 9.86
CA SER A 181 -6.68 -8.44 8.95
C SER A 181 -7.52 -8.14 7.70
N VAL A 182 -7.22 -8.83 6.59
CA VAL A 182 -8.00 -8.73 5.35
C VAL A 182 -9.45 -9.11 5.60
N GLU A 183 -9.69 -10.12 6.43
CA GLU A 183 -11.02 -10.58 6.82
C GLU A 183 -11.78 -9.50 7.58
N THR A 184 -11.14 -8.81 8.54
CA THR A 184 -11.73 -7.68 9.25
C THR A 184 -12.07 -6.54 8.30
N TYR A 185 -11.14 -6.17 7.40
CA TYR A 185 -11.39 -5.14 6.40
C TYR A 185 -12.51 -5.51 5.42
N SER A 186 -12.56 -6.76 4.98
CA SER A 186 -13.62 -7.24 4.06
C SER A 186 -14.99 -7.26 4.74
N ALA A 187 -15.04 -7.61 6.03
CA ALA A 187 -16.28 -7.58 6.81
C ALA A 187 -16.78 -6.15 7.09
N MET A 188 -15.90 -5.16 6.97
CA MET A 188 -16.22 -3.75 7.13
C MET A 188 -16.78 -3.09 5.86
N ILE A 189 -17.08 -3.87 4.82
CA ILE A 189 -17.67 -3.41 3.56
C ILE A 189 -19.14 -3.85 3.51
N PHE A 190 -20.03 -2.96 3.06
CA PHE A 190 -21.39 -3.35 2.66
C PHE A 190 -21.76 -2.69 1.33
N ASP A 191 -22.39 -3.46 0.45
CA ASP A 191 -22.79 -2.98 -0.87
C ASP A 191 -24.15 -2.29 -0.83
N LEU A 192 -24.26 -1.18 -1.54
CA LEU A 192 -25.54 -0.55 -1.90
C LEU A 192 -25.66 -0.51 -3.41
N LYS A 193 -26.68 -1.18 -3.97
CA LYS A 193 -26.90 -1.27 -5.42
C LYS A 193 -28.17 -0.53 -5.81
N LYS A 194 -28.16 0.12 -6.96
CA LYS A 194 -29.36 0.77 -7.49
C LYS A 194 -30.45 -0.28 -7.69
N GLY A 195 -31.66 0.00 -7.18
CA GLY A 195 -32.81 -0.90 -7.29
C GLY A 195 -32.99 -1.89 -6.13
N THR A 196 -32.05 -1.96 -5.18
CA THR A 196 -32.24 -2.77 -3.97
C THR A 196 -33.03 -2.00 -2.91
N THR A 197 -34.06 -2.62 -2.33
CA THR A 197 -34.76 -2.09 -1.16
C THR A 197 -33.99 -2.44 0.11
N VAL A 198 -33.63 -1.42 0.90
CA VAL A 198 -32.91 -1.57 2.16
C VAL A 198 -33.54 -0.64 3.19
N ASP A 199 -33.67 -1.08 4.44
CA ASP A 199 -34.15 -0.22 5.54
C ASP A 199 -33.11 0.87 5.85
N GLN A 200 -33.54 2.13 5.83
CA GLN A 200 -32.69 3.28 6.18
C GLN A 200 -32.07 3.14 7.57
N ARG A 201 -32.80 2.60 8.55
CA ARG A 201 -32.29 2.40 9.93
C ARG A 201 -31.20 1.34 9.97
N GLU A 202 -31.28 0.33 9.10
CA GLU A 202 -30.25 -0.69 8.97
C GLU A 202 -28.96 -0.08 8.39
N ILE A 203 -29.07 0.77 7.37
CA ILE A 203 -27.91 1.50 6.80
C ILE A 203 -27.24 2.35 7.88
N VAL A 204 -28.01 3.11 8.65
CA VAL A 204 -27.47 3.94 9.74
C VAL A 204 -26.74 3.09 10.78
N ARG A 205 -27.31 1.95 11.20
CA ARG A 205 -26.65 1.02 12.14
C ARG A 205 -25.34 0.46 11.59
N LYS A 206 -25.31 0.09 10.30
CA LYS A 206 -24.09 -0.39 9.64
C LYS A 206 -23.01 0.69 9.62
N LEU A 207 -23.35 1.92 9.24
CA LEU A 207 -22.41 3.05 9.26
C LEU A 207 -21.83 3.27 10.66
N VAL A 208 -22.66 3.29 11.70
CA VAL A 208 -22.19 3.43 13.09
C VAL A 208 -21.26 2.28 13.51
N ALA A 209 -21.57 1.03 13.13
CA ALA A 209 -20.69 -0.11 13.39
C ALA A 209 -19.32 0.03 12.72
N LEU A 210 -19.27 0.67 11.55
CA LEU A 210 -18.07 1.02 10.80
C LEU A 210 -17.37 2.29 11.31
N GLN A 211 -17.72 2.76 12.51
CA GLN A 211 -17.15 3.96 13.16
C GLN A 211 -17.50 5.29 12.48
N TYR A 212 -18.53 5.32 11.62
CA TYR A 212 -19.02 6.58 11.08
C TYR A 212 -19.76 7.38 12.17
N LYS A 213 -19.58 8.70 12.19
CA LYS A 213 -20.23 9.60 13.14
C LYS A 213 -21.30 10.43 12.44
N ARG A 214 -22.52 10.35 12.95
CA ARG A 214 -23.59 11.25 12.51
C ARG A 214 -23.29 12.67 13.01
N ASN A 215 -23.20 13.61 12.08
CA ASN A 215 -23.07 15.03 12.37
C ASN A 215 -23.99 15.83 11.45
N ASP A 216 -25.15 16.26 11.97
CA ASP A 216 -26.12 17.03 11.22
C ASP A 216 -25.70 18.52 11.04
N ALA A 217 -24.70 18.98 11.81
CA ALA A 217 -24.24 20.39 11.80
C ALA A 217 -23.06 20.64 10.87
N ALA A 218 -22.15 19.67 10.71
CA ALA A 218 -21.00 19.78 9.83
C ALA A 218 -20.70 18.44 9.15
N PHE A 219 -20.88 18.38 7.83
CA PHE A 219 -20.57 17.19 7.05
C PHE A 219 -19.05 17.07 6.85
N GLN A 220 -18.45 16.06 7.49
CA GLN A 220 -17.01 15.80 7.50
C GLN A 220 -16.74 14.31 7.20
N ARG A 221 -15.48 13.98 6.91
CA ARG A 221 -15.07 12.57 6.78
C ARG A 221 -15.15 11.87 8.13
N GLY A 222 -15.52 10.60 8.09
CA GLY A 222 -15.97 9.79 9.21
C GLY A 222 -17.36 9.33 8.86
#